data_AF-A0A5J5C0P7-F1
#
_entry.id   AF-A0A5J5C0P7-F1
#
_cell.length_a   1.000
_cell.length_b   1.000
_cell.length_c   1.000
_cell.angle_alpha   90.00
_cell.angle_beta   90.00
_cell.angle_gamma   90.00
#
_symmetry.space_group_name_H-M   'P 1'
#
loop_
_entity.id
_entity.type
_entity.pdbx_description
1 polymer ?
#
loop_
_entity_poly.entity_id
_entity_poly.type
_entity_poly.pdbx_seq_one_letter_code
_entity_poly.pdbx_strand_id
1 'polypeptide(L)'
;MKRPLPVFRFDDAPHRHAEVTSENVCVPAKNILLGEGFGFEMAQGRLGPGRLHHCMRLRDIAKVAAPNMALKVLDMAMQVHAAAGLSSDTVLAHLWARSRTLRIADELGFGRFRRWKF
;
A
#
# COMPACT_ATOMS: atom_id res chain seq x y z
N MET A 1 28.55 -2.70 2.94
CA MET A 1 27.78 -1.61 2.30
C MET A 1 28.78 -0.60 1.78
N LYS A 2 28.86 -0.39 0.45
CA LYS A 2 29.87 0.45 -0.20
C LYS A 2 29.41 1.89 -0.37
N ARG A 3 28.17 2.09 -0.83
CA ARG A 3 27.53 3.41 -0.98
C ARG A 3 26.00 3.29 -1.03
N PRO A 4 25.25 4.33 -0.64
CA PRO A 4 23.81 4.41 -0.93
C PRO A 4 23.57 4.56 -2.44
N LEU A 5 22.45 4.03 -2.92
CA LEU A 5 22.05 4.07 -4.33
C LEU A 5 20.72 4.80 -4.48
N PRO A 6 20.60 5.76 -5.42
CA PRO A 6 19.31 6.34 -5.78
C PRO A 6 18.51 5.35 -6.66
N VAL A 7 17.20 5.29 -6.45
CA VAL A 7 16.27 4.52 -7.29
C VAL A 7 15.51 5.50 -8.17
N PHE A 8 15.59 5.35 -9.49
CA PHE A 8 15.04 6.32 -10.46
C PHE A 8 15.49 7.78 -10.22
N ARG A 9 16.73 7.98 -9.75
CA ARG A 9 17.28 9.29 -9.33
C ARG A 9 16.64 9.91 -8.08
N PHE A 10 15.77 9.18 -7.38
CA PHE A 10 15.25 9.56 -6.07
C PHE A 10 16.04 8.85 -4.96
N ASP A 11 16.35 9.59 -3.89
CA ASP A 11 16.96 9.04 -2.68
C ASP A 11 15.89 8.85 -1.61
N ASP A 12 15.60 7.60 -1.25
CA ASP A 12 14.66 7.28 -0.18
C ASP A 12 15.39 7.29 1.17
N ALA A 13 15.20 8.37 1.93
CA ALA A 13 15.80 8.55 3.25
C ALA A 13 15.16 7.58 4.30
N PRO A 14 15.93 7.12 5.32
CA PRO A 14 17.39 7.17 5.46
C PRO A 14 18.02 5.92 4.79
N HIS A 15 18.78 6.13 3.70
CA HIS A 15 19.59 5.13 2.97
C HIS A 15 19.01 3.71 2.84
N ARG A 16 17.83 3.56 2.25
CA ARG A 16 17.18 2.23 2.11
C ARG A 16 17.78 1.34 1.03
N HIS A 17 18.49 1.92 0.08
CA HIS A 17 19.09 1.22 -1.05
C HIS A 17 20.60 1.41 -1.02
N ALA A 18 21.33 0.30 -1.15
CA ALA A 18 22.77 0.31 -1.01
C ALA A 18 23.44 -0.73 -1.88
N GLU A 19 24.66 -0.41 -2.32
CA GLU A 19 25.55 -1.36 -2.97
C GLU A 19 26.22 -2.22 -1.90
N VAL A 20 26.13 -3.55 -2.03
CA VAL A 20 26.76 -4.51 -1.14
C VAL A 20 27.71 -5.38 -1.96
N THR A 21 28.99 -5.34 -1.62
CA THR A 21 30.04 -6.15 -2.25
C THR A 21 30.46 -7.26 -1.29
N SER A 22 30.61 -8.48 -1.81
CA SER A 22 31.04 -9.64 -1.04
C SER A 22 32.23 -10.29 -1.74
N GLU A 23 33.44 -9.89 -1.35
CA GLU A 23 34.69 -10.41 -1.89
C GLU A 23 35.31 -11.40 -0.90
N ASN A 24 35.58 -12.63 -1.37
CA ASN A 24 36.22 -13.70 -0.59
C ASN A 24 35.56 -13.97 0.77
N VAL A 25 34.23 -13.87 0.85
CA VAL A 25 33.48 -14.13 2.07
C VAL A 25 33.27 -15.64 2.24
N CYS A 26 33.94 -16.22 3.24
CA CYS A 26 33.72 -17.61 3.63
C CYS A 26 32.49 -17.73 4.55
N VAL A 27 31.46 -18.43 4.09
CA VAL A 27 30.24 -18.69 4.88
C VAL A 27 30.29 -20.12 5.45
N PRO A 28 30.21 -20.31 6.77
CA PRO A 28 30.16 -21.64 7.37
C PRO A 28 28.96 -22.46 6.87
N ALA A 29 29.12 -23.77 6.68
CA ALA A 29 28.04 -24.65 6.20
C ALA A 29 26.77 -24.60 7.07
N LYS A 30 26.91 -24.38 8.39
CA LYS A 30 25.79 -24.21 9.32
C LYS A 30 24.90 -22.98 9.05
N ASN A 31 25.37 -22.02 8.25
CA ASN A 31 24.64 -20.81 7.90
C ASN A 31 23.89 -20.94 6.55
N ILE A 32 23.96 -22.11 5.90
CA ILE A 32 23.18 -22.38 4.69
C ILE A 32 21.69 -22.41 5.07
N LEU A 33 20.88 -21.63 4.34
CA LEU A 33 19.45 -21.54 4.56
C LEU A 33 18.73 -22.57 3.68
N LEU A 34 17.81 -23.34 4.25
CA LEU A 34 17.01 -24.39 3.60
C LEU A 34 17.76 -25.59 3.01
N GLY A 35 19.08 -25.52 2.82
CA GLY A 35 19.91 -26.58 2.25
C GLY A 35 20.49 -26.23 0.88
N GLU A 36 21.41 -27.05 0.39
CA GLU A 36 22.03 -26.86 -0.93
C GLU A 36 21.01 -27.08 -2.06
N GLY A 37 21.02 -26.21 -3.08
CA GLY A 37 20.11 -26.27 -4.22
C GLY A 37 18.76 -25.54 -4.05
N PHE A 38 18.35 -25.19 -2.83
CA PHE A 38 17.05 -24.57 -2.55
C PHE A 38 17.02 -23.03 -2.65
N GLY A 39 18.10 -22.40 -3.13
CA GLY A 39 18.23 -20.93 -3.16
C GLY A 39 17.14 -20.23 -3.98
N PHE A 40 16.73 -20.81 -5.11
CA PHE A 40 15.67 -20.24 -5.95
C PHE A 40 14.29 -20.34 -5.29
N GLU A 41 13.97 -21.50 -4.72
CA GLU A 41 12.72 -21.71 -3.98
C GLU A 41 12.61 -20.75 -2.79
N MET A 42 13.70 -20.60 -2.03
CA MET A 42 13.78 -19.66 -0.92
C MET A 42 13.55 -18.21 -1.37
N ALA A 43 14.13 -17.80 -2.51
CA ALA A 43 13.94 -16.47 -3.05
C ALA A 43 12.47 -16.23 -3.44
N GLN A 44 11.84 -17.15 -4.17
CA GLN A 44 10.43 -17.01 -4.57
C GLN A 44 9.47 -17.04 -3.38
N GLY A 45 9.73 -17.91 -2.40
CA GLY A 45 8.94 -18.00 -1.16
C GLY A 45 8.91 -16.69 -0.38
N ARG A 46 9.95 -15.86 -0.49
CA ARG A 46 9.98 -14.51 0.13
C ARG A 46 9.41 -13.41 -0.77
N LEU A 47 9.62 -13.50 -2.08
CA LEU A 47 9.15 -12.50 -3.04
C LEU A 47 7.63 -12.46 -3.16
N GLY A 48 6.96 -13.62 -3.20
CA GLY A 48 5.50 -13.71 -3.38
C GLY A 48 4.73 -12.96 -2.29
N PRO A 49 4.93 -13.27 -0.99
CA PRO A 49 4.26 -12.59 0.11
C PRO A 49 4.61 -11.10 0.19
N GLY A 50 5.86 -10.75 -0.11
CA GLY A 50 6.31 -9.35 -0.15
C GLY A 50 5.51 -8.51 -1.17
N ARG A 51 5.24 -9.06 -2.36
CA ARG A 51 4.42 -8.39 -3.39
C ARG A 51 2.97 -8.23 -2.95
N LEU A 52 2.37 -9.27 -2.37
CA LEU A 52 1.00 -9.22 -1.85
C LEU A 52 0.85 -8.17 -0.76
N HIS A 53 1.84 -8.04 0.13
CA HIS A 53 1.84 -7.02 1.16
C HIS A 53 1.82 -5.60 0.60
N HIS A 54 2.57 -5.31 -0.47
CA HIS A 54 2.52 -4.01 -1.14
C HIS A 54 1.15 -3.73 -1.77
N CYS A 55 0.54 -4.72 -2.45
CA CYS A 55 -0.80 -4.58 -3.01
C CYS A 55 -1.85 -4.32 -1.92
N MET A 56 -1.76 -5.00 -0.78
CA MET A 56 -2.67 -4.78 0.36
C MET A 56 -2.55 -3.36 0.90
N ARG A 57 -1.33 -2.86 1.10
CA ARG A 57 -1.11 -1.47 1.55
C ARG A 57 -1.72 -0.46 0.58
N LEU A 58 -1.53 -0.65 -0.73
CA LEU A 58 -2.08 0.26 -1.74
C LEU A 58 -3.61 0.23 -1.79
N ARG A 59 -4.22 -0.95 -1.63
CA ARG A 59 -5.68 -1.08 -1.54
C ARG A 59 -6.23 -0.28 -0.37
N ASP A 60 -5.59 -0.36 0.78
CA ASP A 60 -6.07 0.32 1.99
C ASP A 60 -5.93 1.84 1.86
N ILE A 61 -4.85 2.31 1.23
CA ILE A 61 -4.70 3.73 0.88
C ILE A 61 -5.81 4.19 -0.07
N ALA A 62 -6.14 3.40 -1.10
CA ALA A 62 -7.19 3.75 -2.06
C ALA A 62 -8.58 3.85 -1.39
N LYS A 63 -8.89 2.94 -0.46
CA LYS A 63 -10.14 2.94 0.32
C LYS A 63 -10.35 4.22 1.13
N VAL A 64 -9.27 4.87 1.56
CA VAL A 64 -9.32 6.17 2.26
C VAL A 64 -9.29 7.34 1.27
N ALA A 65 -8.39 7.29 0.29
CA ALA A 65 -8.15 8.40 -0.63
C ALA A 65 -9.34 8.66 -1.56
N ALA A 66 -9.95 7.62 -2.12
CA ALA A 66 -11.04 7.74 -3.09
C ALA A 66 -12.30 8.45 -2.54
N PRO A 67 -12.89 8.02 -1.41
CA PRO A 67 -14.07 8.72 -0.87
C PRO A 67 -13.74 10.13 -0.37
N ASN A 68 -12.54 10.38 0.16
CA ASN A 68 -12.12 11.72 0.57
C ASN A 68 -12.00 12.68 -0.62
N MET A 69 -11.47 12.20 -1.75
CA MET A 69 -11.41 12.97 -2.99
C MET A 69 -12.82 13.24 -3.54
N ALA A 70 -13.69 12.23 -3.55
CA ALA A 70 -15.08 12.39 -4.01
C ALA A 70 -15.84 13.43 -3.18
N LEU A 71 -15.71 13.38 -1.84
CA LEU A 71 -16.34 14.35 -0.95
C LEU A 71 -15.86 15.78 -1.23
N LYS A 72 -14.56 16.00 -1.42
CA LYS A 72 -14.04 17.34 -1.76
C LYS A 72 -14.65 17.92 -3.03
N VAL A 73 -14.79 17.10 -4.07
CA VAL A 73 -15.40 17.54 -5.33
C VAL A 73 -16.89 17.82 -5.15
N LEU A 74 -17.61 16.97 -4.41
CA LEU A 74 -19.02 17.14 -4.12
C LEU A 74 -19.28 18.38 -3.23
N ASP A 75 -18.44 18.63 -2.24
CA ASP A 75 -18.49 19.84 -1.39
C ASP A 75 -18.37 21.11 -2.25
N MET A 76 -17.40 21.15 -3.17
CA MET A 76 -17.24 22.28 -4.09
C MET A 76 -18.46 22.42 -5.02
N ALA A 77 -18.97 21.33 -5.56
CA ALA A 77 -20.15 21.36 -6.42
C ALA A 77 -21.39 21.87 -5.68
N MET A 78 -21.63 21.39 -4.45
CA MET A 78 -22.74 21.85 -3.60
C MET A 78 -22.59 23.33 -3.28
N GLN A 79 -21.38 23.80 -2.97
CA GLN A 79 -21.10 25.21 -2.71
C GLN A 79 -21.45 26.11 -3.90
N VAL A 80 -21.10 25.70 -5.13
CA VAL A 80 -21.43 26.44 -6.37
C VAL A 80 -22.94 26.48 -6.62
N HIS A 81 -23.67 25.41 -6.26
CA HIS A 81 -25.13 25.34 -6.43
C HIS A 81 -25.90 26.02 -5.29
N ALA A 82 -25.22 26.56 -4.26
CA ALA A 82 -25.82 27.20 -3.09
C ALA A 82 -26.95 26.34 -2.48
N ALA A 83 -28.12 26.92 -2.19
CA ALA A 83 -29.25 26.20 -1.60
C ALA A 83 -29.73 25.01 -2.45
N ALA A 84 -29.61 25.09 -3.79
CA ALA A 84 -29.96 23.98 -4.67
C ALA A 84 -29.02 22.78 -4.52
N GLY A 85 -27.78 22.99 -4.06
CA GLY A 85 -26.83 21.92 -3.75
C GLY A 85 -27.24 21.06 -2.54
N LEU A 86 -28.08 21.60 -1.67
CA LEU A 86 -28.68 20.90 -0.52
C LEU A 86 -30.08 20.34 -0.83
N SER A 87 -30.69 20.75 -1.96
CA SER A 87 -32.02 20.33 -2.35
C SER A 87 -32.04 18.91 -2.94
N SER A 88 -33.22 18.27 -2.89
CA SER A 88 -33.52 17.05 -3.63
C SER A 88 -33.58 17.24 -5.14
N ASP A 89 -33.58 18.48 -5.61
CA ASP A 89 -33.63 18.81 -7.05
C ASP A 89 -32.33 18.46 -7.77
N THR A 90 -31.22 18.29 -7.03
CA THR A 90 -29.94 17.85 -7.58
C THR A 90 -29.51 16.52 -6.97
N VAL A 91 -28.73 15.75 -7.73
CA VAL A 91 -28.17 14.47 -7.23
C VAL A 91 -27.04 14.67 -6.21
N LEU A 92 -26.61 15.92 -5.97
CA LEU A 92 -25.41 16.25 -5.19
C LEU A 92 -25.51 15.81 -3.73
N ALA A 93 -26.62 16.12 -3.06
CA ALA A 93 -26.85 15.73 -1.67
C ALA A 93 -26.87 14.19 -1.50
N HIS A 94 -27.46 13.47 -2.46
CA HIS A 94 -27.51 12.01 -2.45
C HIS A 94 -26.11 11.40 -2.64
N LEU A 95 -25.34 11.89 -3.62
CA LEU A 95 -23.97 11.41 -3.85
C LEU A 95 -23.06 11.73 -2.66
N TRP A 96 -23.19 12.92 -2.07
CA TRP A 96 -22.42 13.32 -0.90
C TRP A 96 -22.67 12.37 0.27
N ALA A 97 -23.93 12.05 0.56
CA ALA A 97 -24.30 11.11 1.60
C ALA A 97 -23.72 9.71 1.34
N ARG A 98 -23.82 9.19 0.10
CA ARG A 98 -23.26 7.89 -0.28
C ARG A 98 -21.73 7.85 -0.19
N SER A 99 -21.04 8.89 -0.64
CA SER A 99 -19.59 8.97 -0.55
C SER A 99 -19.12 9.02 0.91
N ARG A 100 -19.93 9.60 1.81
CA ARG A 100 -19.64 9.64 3.24
C ARG A 100 -19.79 8.28 3.91
N THR A 101 -20.80 7.49 3.54
CA THR A 101 -21.00 6.13 4.11
C THR A 101 -19.88 5.17 3.71
N LEU A 102 -19.28 5.33 2.52
CA LEU A 102 -18.12 4.54 2.08
C LEU A 102 -16.90 4.66 3.01
N ARG A 103 -16.81 5.71 3.83
CA ARG A 103 -15.72 5.87 4.82
C ARG A 103 -15.91 5.02 6.08
N ILE A 104 -17.12 4.53 6.31
CA ILE A 104 -17.53 3.77 7.51
C ILE A 104 -17.81 2.31 7.15
N ALA A 105 -18.27 2.05 5.92
CA ALA A 105 -18.73 0.74 5.46
C ALA A 105 -17.68 -0.39 5.49
N ASP A 106 -16.39 -0.09 5.75
CA ASP A 106 -15.29 -1.04 5.57
C ASP A 106 -14.66 -1.55 6.89
N GLU A 107 -15.33 -1.37 8.05
CA GLU A 107 -14.87 -1.97 9.32
C GLU A 107 -14.97 -3.52 9.33
N LEU A 108 -15.69 -4.12 8.39
CA LEU A 108 -15.88 -5.57 8.28
C LEU A 108 -14.95 -6.19 7.24
N GLY A 109 -13.64 -6.24 7.49
CA GLY A 109 -12.77 -7.00 6.58
C GLY A 109 -11.31 -7.25 6.95
N PHE A 110 -10.71 -6.51 7.89
CA PHE A 110 -9.25 -6.57 8.05
C PHE A 110 -8.72 -7.32 9.29
N GLY A 111 -9.58 -7.63 10.26
CA GLY A 111 -9.16 -8.31 11.48
C GLY A 111 -8.67 -9.76 11.31
N ARG A 112 -8.92 -10.42 10.16
CA ARG A 112 -8.59 -11.84 9.96
C ARG A 112 -7.31 -12.13 9.16
N PHE A 113 -6.61 -11.13 8.65
CA PHE A 113 -5.39 -11.34 7.87
C PHE A 113 -4.10 -11.41 8.71
N ARG A 114 -4.19 -11.35 10.05
CA ARG A 114 -3.04 -11.58 10.96
C ARG A 114 -2.57 -13.04 11.05
N ARG A 115 -3.13 -13.95 10.24
CA ARG A 115 -2.85 -15.39 10.32
C ARG A 115 -2.30 -15.97 9.02
N TRP A 116 -1.36 -15.28 8.37
CA TRP A 116 -0.45 -15.93 7.43
C TRP A 116 0.74 -16.43 8.24
N LYS A 117 0.62 -17.64 8.78
CA LYS A 117 1.78 -18.38 9.29
C LYS A 117 2.53 -18.92 8.08
N PHE A 118 3.79 -18.49 7.92
CA PHE A 118 4.83 -19.29 7.28
C PHE A 118 5.50 -20.12 8.35
#